data_AF-A0AAE1G1J9-F1
#
_entry.id   AF-A0AAE1G1J9-F1
#
_cell.length_a   1.000
_cell.length_b   1.000
_cell.length_c   1.000
_cell.angle_alpha   90.00
_cell.angle_beta   90.00
_cell.angle_gamma   90.00
#
_symmetry.space_group_name_H-M   'P 1'
#
loop_
_entity.id
_entity.type
_entity.pdbx_description
1 polymer ?
#
loop_
_entity_poly.entity_id
_entity_poly.type
_entity_poly.pdbx_seq_one_letter_code
_entity_poly.pdbx_strand_id
1 'polypeptide(L)'
;MTRLEELNINKQVNKTRLKDRLLEKFPEAQEQSYGKNSVLVFKEDMKNIVHNAVKTLNFSEDALILSKAAMIVRKDILSHKGFTFTGSFSAQCQEDSLPSSLKALVSMILNGSNLKDQSKNDSQAKLTIGQTIVFNTKKRTSHSADKPRHILELEPPLPIYIGMNVHALSRNKTLTQQLFHMGICISYDRVMEIEDWIATSSCERFREDGVVAPVYLRKELFHSWRPGQPRS
;
A
#
# COMPACT_ATOMS: atom_id res chain seq x y z
N MET A 1 61.24 -15.70 13.59
CA MET A 1 61.16 -16.28 14.95
C MET A 1 60.16 -15.47 15.74
N THR A 2 59.23 -16.13 16.44
CA THR A 2 58.16 -15.45 17.17
C THR A 2 58.54 -15.34 18.65
N ARG A 3 58.25 -14.19 19.27
CA ARG A 3 58.61 -13.79 20.66
C ARG A 3 58.18 -14.78 21.77
N LEU A 4 57.39 -15.80 21.41
CA LEU A 4 56.91 -16.88 22.29
C LEU A 4 57.91 -18.05 22.41
N GLU A 5 58.72 -18.27 21.38
CA GLU A 5 59.75 -19.33 21.33
C GLU A 5 60.95 -18.98 22.23
N GLU A 6 61.26 -17.68 22.36
CA GLU A 6 62.32 -17.16 23.24
C GLU A 6 62.00 -17.31 24.75
N LEU A 7 60.72 -17.52 25.10
CA LEU A 7 60.27 -17.66 26.50
C LEU A 7 60.07 -19.12 26.93
N ASN A 8 60.45 -20.11 26.11
CA ASN A 8 60.27 -21.55 26.40
C ASN A 8 58.79 -21.95 26.67
N ILE A 9 57.83 -21.15 26.20
CA ILE A 9 56.40 -21.42 26.38
C ILE A 9 55.93 -22.28 25.22
N ASN A 10 55.81 -23.58 25.47
CA ASN A 10 55.31 -24.54 24.49
C ASN A 10 53.80 -24.34 24.29
N LYS A 11 53.41 -23.69 23.19
CA LYS A 11 52.02 -23.31 22.93
C LYS A 11 51.22 -24.50 22.37
N GLN A 12 50.97 -25.52 23.19
CA GLN A 12 49.96 -26.54 22.89
C GLN A 12 48.58 -26.02 23.31
N VAL A 13 47.87 -25.34 22.40
CA VAL A 13 46.45 -25.01 22.61
C VAL A 13 45.62 -26.27 22.35
N ASN A 14 45.62 -27.18 23.33
CA ASN A 14 44.83 -28.39 23.28
C ASN A 14 43.38 -28.03 23.64
N LYS A 15 42.57 -27.72 22.62
CA LYS A 15 41.21 -27.15 22.77
C LYS A 15 40.32 -27.99 23.69
N THR A 16 40.42 -29.31 23.62
CA THR A 16 39.66 -30.26 24.45
C THR A 16 39.99 -30.08 25.93
N ARG A 17 41.28 -29.92 26.25
CA ARG A 17 41.77 -29.81 27.63
C ARG A 17 41.44 -28.46 28.29
N LEU A 18 41.31 -27.40 27.48
CA LEU A 18 40.82 -26.11 27.96
C LEU A 18 39.32 -26.17 28.28
N LYS A 19 38.54 -26.84 27.43
CA LYS A 19 37.09 -27.03 27.61
C LYS A 19 36.79 -27.76 28.91
N ASP A 20 37.45 -28.89 29.16
CA ASP A 20 37.20 -29.71 30.35
C ASP A 20 37.53 -28.91 31.63
N ARG A 21 38.64 -28.16 31.63
CA ARG A 21 39.01 -27.27 32.75
C ARG A 21 38.02 -26.12 32.97
N LEU A 22 37.38 -25.62 31.92
CA LEU A 22 36.35 -24.58 32.04
C LEU A 22 35.07 -25.17 32.64
N LEU A 23 34.65 -26.36 32.20
CA LEU A 23 33.48 -27.04 32.76
C LEU A 23 33.68 -27.48 34.22
N GLU A 24 34.89 -27.91 34.60
CA GLU A 24 35.24 -28.20 36.00
C GLU A 24 35.18 -26.94 36.89
N LYS A 25 35.60 -25.79 36.35
CA LYS A 25 35.69 -24.55 37.12
C LYS A 25 34.36 -23.79 37.21
N PHE A 26 33.49 -23.96 36.23
CA PHE A 26 32.18 -23.32 36.12
C PHE A 26 31.09 -24.40 36.04
N PRO A 27 30.65 -24.98 37.19
CA PRO A 27 29.65 -26.04 37.22
C PRO A 27 28.27 -25.61 36.66
N GLU A 28 28.02 -24.31 36.57
CA GLU A 28 26.84 -23.70 35.96
C GLU A 28 26.87 -23.63 34.42
N ALA A 29 28.04 -23.89 33.83
CA ALA A 29 28.24 -23.90 32.38
C ALA A 29 27.98 -25.31 31.82
N GLN A 30 27.31 -25.36 30.67
CA GLN A 30 27.01 -26.58 29.93
C GLN A 30 27.55 -26.48 28.51
N GLU A 31 28.09 -27.58 28.00
CA GLU A 31 28.49 -27.67 26.59
C GLU A 31 27.26 -27.90 25.69
N GLN A 32 27.18 -27.12 24.61
CA GLN A 32 26.20 -27.30 23.55
C GLN A 32 26.91 -27.41 22.20
N SER A 33 26.69 -28.55 21.53
CA SER A 33 27.34 -28.86 20.26
C SER A 33 26.47 -28.40 19.09
N TYR A 34 27.05 -27.63 18.17
CA TYR A 34 26.44 -27.26 16.90
C TYR A 34 27.38 -27.64 15.75
N GLY A 35 27.13 -28.81 15.16
CA GLY A 35 28.00 -29.37 14.12
C GLY A 35 29.41 -29.61 14.63
N LYS A 36 30.42 -29.00 13.98
CA LYS A 36 31.84 -29.13 14.35
C LYS A 36 32.28 -28.19 15.48
N ASN A 37 31.41 -27.32 15.97
CA ASN A 37 31.73 -26.32 16.99
C ASN A 37 30.99 -26.61 18.30
N SER A 38 31.68 -26.45 19.42
CA SER A 38 31.11 -26.53 20.78
C SER A 38 31.06 -25.14 21.41
N VAL A 39 29.92 -24.77 21.98
CA VAL A 39 29.73 -23.51 22.72
C VAL A 39 29.47 -23.83 24.19
N LEU A 40 30.04 -23.03 25.10
CA LEU A 40 29.74 -23.09 26.53
C LEU A 40 28.58 -22.14 26.83
N VAL A 41 27.55 -22.65 27.48
CA VAL A 41 26.30 -21.95 27.77
C VAL A 41 26.07 -21.99 29.27
N PHE A 42 25.87 -20.81 29.86
CA PHE A 42 25.51 -20.69 31.27
C PHE A 42 23.99 -20.78 31.41
N LYS A 43 23.50 -21.59 32.35
CA LYS A 43 22.06 -21.84 32.51
C LYS A 43 21.27 -20.56 32.78
N GLU A 44 21.78 -19.67 33.64
CA GLU A 44 21.09 -18.42 33.98
C GLU A 44 21.09 -17.43 32.80
N ASP A 45 22.18 -17.34 32.04
CA ASP A 45 22.24 -16.51 30.85
C ASP A 45 21.36 -17.06 29.73
N MET A 46 21.30 -18.37 29.55
CA MET A 46 20.38 -19.01 28.60
C MET A 46 18.93 -18.76 28.98
N LYS A 47 18.60 -18.86 30.26
CA LYS A 47 17.27 -18.51 30.77
C LYS A 47 16.94 -17.05 30.51
N ASN A 48 17.89 -16.13 30.72
CA ASN A 48 17.73 -14.71 30.40
C ASN A 48 17.58 -14.45 28.90
N ILE A 49 18.36 -15.12 28.04
CA ILE A 49 18.26 -15.04 26.58
C ILE A 49 16.91 -15.57 26.09
N VAL A 50 16.47 -16.73 26.58
CA VAL A 50 15.16 -17.31 26.23
C VAL A 50 14.04 -16.42 26.74
N HIS A 51 14.11 -15.94 27.98
CA HIS A 51 13.11 -15.06 28.57
C HIS A 51 13.05 -13.70 27.86
N ASN A 52 14.19 -13.14 27.46
CA ASN A 52 14.26 -11.92 26.66
C ASN A 52 13.74 -12.15 25.25
N ALA A 53 14.09 -13.28 24.61
CA ALA A 53 13.56 -13.67 23.31
C ALA A 53 12.03 -13.82 23.36
N VAL A 54 11.50 -14.47 24.39
CA VAL A 54 10.05 -14.63 24.65
C VAL A 54 9.39 -13.27 24.95
N LYS A 55 10.03 -12.39 25.73
CA LYS A 55 9.52 -11.01 25.96
C LYS A 55 9.52 -10.16 24.69
N THR A 56 10.54 -10.26 23.83
CA THR A 56 10.54 -9.63 22.50
C THR A 56 9.54 -10.27 21.54
N LEU A 57 9.23 -11.56 21.69
CA LEU A 57 8.21 -12.27 20.91
C LEU A 57 6.79 -11.83 21.27
N ASN A 58 6.52 -11.46 22.52
CA ASN A 58 5.18 -11.06 22.98
C ASN A 58 4.72 -9.68 22.48
N PHE A 59 5.64 -8.77 22.12
CA PHE A 59 5.30 -7.56 21.32
C PHE A 59 5.31 -7.84 19.80
N SER A 60 5.74 -9.04 19.39
CA SER A 60 6.07 -9.39 18.00
C SER A 60 4.99 -10.22 17.30
N GLU A 61 4.21 -11.06 17.97
CA GLU A 61 3.23 -11.92 17.25
C GLU A 61 2.13 -11.10 16.55
N ASP A 62 1.44 -10.22 17.27
CA ASP A 62 0.43 -9.34 16.66
C ASP A 62 1.07 -8.40 15.62
N ALA A 63 2.28 -7.89 15.87
CA ALA A 63 3.01 -7.06 14.92
C ALA A 63 3.38 -7.84 13.64
N LEU A 64 3.73 -9.12 13.77
CA LEU A 64 4.00 -10.03 12.64
C LEU A 64 2.71 -10.32 11.87
N ILE A 65 1.59 -10.55 12.55
CA ILE A 65 0.28 -10.75 11.92
C ILE A 65 -0.13 -9.49 11.15
N LEU A 66 -0.03 -8.31 11.77
CA LEU A 66 -0.32 -7.03 11.12
C LEU A 66 0.61 -6.76 9.93
N SER A 67 1.90 -7.06 10.07
CA SER A 67 2.88 -6.94 8.98
C SER A 67 2.53 -7.85 7.80
N LYS A 68 2.14 -9.10 8.06
CA LYS A 68 1.68 -10.04 7.03
C LYS A 68 0.38 -9.57 6.37
N ALA A 69 -0.61 -9.15 7.16
CA ALA A 69 -1.88 -8.63 6.64
C ALA A 69 -1.66 -7.39 5.76
N ALA A 70 -0.85 -6.43 6.23
CA ALA A 70 -0.47 -5.25 5.47
C ALA A 70 0.28 -5.62 4.18
N MET A 71 1.18 -6.61 4.22
CA MET A 71 1.90 -7.08 3.03
C MET A 71 0.97 -7.68 1.99
N ILE A 72 0.00 -8.51 2.40
CA ILE A 72 -1.00 -9.12 1.51
C ILE A 72 -1.83 -8.03 0.85
N VAL A 73 -2.46 -7.16 1.64
CA VAL A 73 -3.35 -6.11 1.13
C VAL A 73 -2.59 -5.14 0.24
N ARG A 74 -1.38 -4.73 0.64
CA ARG A 74 -0.56 -3.81 -0.13
C ARG A 74 -0.10 -4.40 -1.46
N LYS A 75 0.25 -5.69 -1.48
CA LYS A 75 0.60 -6.40 -2.72
C LYS A 75 -0.60 -6.36 -3.67
N ASP A 76 -1.78 -6.71 -3.16
CA ASP A 76 -3.00 -6.72 -3.96
C ASP A 76 -3.33 -5.33 -4.51
N ILE A 77 -3.28 -4.28 -3.68
CA ILE A 77 -3.48 -2.88 -4.13
C ILE A 77 -2.54 -2.51 -5.27
N LEU A 78 -1.24 -2.80 -5.12
CA LEU A 78 -0.24 -2.39 -6.11
C LEU A 78 -0.25 -3.25 -7.40
N SER A 79 -0.88 -4.42 -7.35
CA SER A 79 -1.10 -5.28 -8.52
C SER A 79 -2.49 -5.13 -9.14
N HIS A 80 -3.40 -4.42 -8.47
CA HIS A 80 -4.76 -4.22 -8.94
C HIS A 80 -4.76 -3.29 -10.15
N LYS A 81 -5.59 -3.59 -11.16
CA LYS A 81 -5.72 -2.75 -12.35
C LYS A 81 -6.26 -1.35 -12.01
N GLY A 82 -6.96 -1.23 -10.88
CA GLY A 82 -7.50 0.04 -10.40
C GLY A 82 -8.61 0.59 -11.28
N PHE A 83 -8.73 1.92 -11.29
CA PHE A 83 -9.70 2.66 -12.09
C PHE A 83 -8.95 3.57 -13.07
N THR A 84 -9.51 3.76 -14.25
CA THR A 84 -9.01 4.73 -15.23
C THR A 84 -10.16 5.63 -15.61
N PHE A 85 -10.00 6.94 -15.37
CA PHE A 85 -11.01 7.90 -15.74
C PHE A 85 -11.02 8.12 -17.26
N THR A 86 -12.14 7.78 -17.89
CA THR A 86 -12.36 7.96 -19.34
C THR A 86 -13.42 9.02 -19.63
N GLY A 87 -13.60 10.00 -18.74
CA GLY A 87 -14.59 11.08 -18.89
C GLY A 87 -15.93 10.81 -18.23
N SER A 88 -16.13 9.63 -17.64
CA SER A 88 -17.35 9.30 -16.87
C SER A 88 -17.06 8.31 -15.75
N PHE A 89 -17.99 8.23 -14.80
CA PHE A 89 -17.99 7.26 -13.70
C PHE A 89 -19.06 6.21 -13.97
N SER A 90 -18.66 4.96 -14.14
CA SER A 90 -19.62 3.85 -14.19
C SER A 90 -20.28 3.66 -12.83
N ALA A 91 -21.46 3.05 -12.79
CA ALA A 91 -22.19 2.86 -11.54
C ALA A 91 -21.32 2.19 -10.46
N GLN A 92 -20.56 1.16 -10.85
CA GLN A 92 -19.78 0.31 -9.94
C GLN A 92 -18.30 0.70 -9.86
N CYS A 93 -17.91 1.85 -10.40
CA CYS A 93 -16.51 2.28 -10.45
C CYS A 93 -15.85 2.30 -9.07
N GLN A 94 -16.58 2.66 -8.02
CA GLN A 94 -16.08 2.67 -6.65
C GLN A 94 -15.73 1.26 -6.16
N GLU A 95 -16.62 0.30 -6.37
CA GLU A 95 -16.43 -1.09 -5.94
C GLU A 95 -15.33 -1.80 -6.73
N ASP A 96 -15.26 -1.54 -8.03
CA ASP A 96 -14.31 -2.13 -8.97
C ASP A 96 -12.89 -1.57 -8.78
N SER A 97 -12.78 -0.33 -8.30
CA SER A 97 -11.49 0.31 -8.02
C SER A 97 -10.72 -0.32 -6.86
N LEU A 98 -11.35 -1.20 -6.07
CA LEU A 98 -10.78 -1.76 -4.85
C LEU A 98 -10.55 -3.28 -4.95
N PRO A 99 -9.38 -3.78 -4.53
CA PRO A 99 -9.15 -5.22 -4.44
C PRO A 99 -9.98 -5.85 -3.32
N SER A 100 -10.39 -7.10 -3.51
CA SER A 100 -11.25 -7.83 -2.55
C SER A 100 -10.64 -7.98 -1.16
N SER A 101 -9.31 -8.15 -1.06
CA SER A 101 -8.61 -8.25 0.23
C SER A 101 -8.69 -6.95 1.04
N LEU A 102 -8.60 -5.79 0.39
CA LEU A 102 -8.79 -4.50 1.04
C LEU A 102 -10.25 -4.32 1.47
N LYS A 103 -11.22 -4.66 0.61
CA LYS A 103 -12.65 -4.60 0.95
C LYS A 103 -12.96 -5.47 2.18
N ALA A 104 -12.43 -6.69 2.22
CA ALA A 104 -12.56 -7.58 3.36
C ALA A 104 -11.92 -7.01 4.62
N LEU A 105 -10.68 -6.50 4.54
CA LEU A 105 -9.98 -5.91 5.69
C LEU A 105 -10.74 -4.71 6.26
N VAL A 106 -11.14 -3.75 5.41
CA VAL A 106 -11.90 -2.57 5.85
C VAL A 106 -13.26 -2.99 6.43
N SER A 107 -13.93 -3.98 5.84
CA SER A 107 -15.16 -4.53 6.42
C SER A 107 -14.92 -5.12 7.80
N MET A 108 -13.83 -5.87 8.00
CA MET A 108 -13.49 -6.44 9.30
C MET A 108 -13.16 -5.36 10.34
N ILE A 109 -12.55 -4.26 9.93
CA ILE A 109 -12.26 -3.11 10.80
C ILE A 109 -13.55 -2.37 11.19
N LEU A 110 -14.47 -2.17 10.25
CA LEU A 110 -15.70 -1.40 10.49
C LEU A 110 -16.78 -2.20 11.21
N ASN A 111 -16.91 -3.48 10.87
CA ASN A 111 -18.05 -4.32 11.28
C ASN A 111 -17.64 -5.50 12.20
N GLY A 112 -16.34 -5.67 12.47
CA GLY A 112 -15.79 -6.80 13.22
C GLY A 112 -15.38 -7.99 12.34
N SER A 113 -14.63 -8.93 12.90
CA SER A 113 -14.02 -10.07 12.18
C SER A 113 -14.99 -11.22 11.87
N ASN A 114 -16.28 -11.08 12.18
CA ASN A 114 -17.26 -12.14 11.97
C ASN A 114 -17.56 -12.32 10.46
N LEU A 115 -17.08 -13.42 9.89
CA LEU A 115 -17.24 -13.74 8.47
C LEU A 115 -18.71 -13.98 8.05
N LYS A 116 -19.61 -14.22 9.00
CA LYS A 116 -21.03 -14.52 8.71
C LYS A 116 -21.87 -13.27 8.44
N ASP A 117 -21.44 -12.09 8.91
CA ASP A 117 -22.17 -10.82 8.78
C ASP A 117 -21.71 -9.97 7.59
N GLN A 118 -20.82 -10.47 6.74
CA GLN A 118 -20.31 -9.73 5.57
C GLN A 118 -21.33 -9.53 4.44
N SER A 119 -22.59 -9.94 4.64
CA SER A 119 -23.60 -10.11 3.57
C SER A 119 -24.65 -9.00 3.47
N LYS A 120 -24.44 -7.81 4.05
CA LYS A 120 -25.39 -6.70 3.90
C LYS A 120 -24.69 -5.44 3.42
N ASN A 121 -24.80 -5.18 2.12
CA ASN A 121 -24.42 -3.97 1.37
C ASN A 121 -23.07 -3.33 1.75
N ASP A 122 -22.20 -3.15 0.75
CA ASP A 122 -20.99 -2.36 0.90
C ASP A 122 -21.33 -0.97 1.44
N SER A 123 -21.08 -0.73 2.73
CA SER A 123 -21.35 0.58 3.32
C SER A 123 -20.51 1.61 2.57
N GLN A 124 -21.09 2.78 2.25
CA GLN A 124 -20.35 3.85 1.57
C GLN A 124 -19.05 4.19 2.32
N ALA A 125 -19.04 4.09 3.65
CA ALA A 125 -17.85 4.24 4.49
C ALA A 125 -16.72 3.25 4.12
N LYS A 126 -17.06 1.98 3.86
CA LYS A 126 -16.10 0.95 3.42
C LYS A 126 -15.44 1.33 2.10
N LEU A 127 -16.23 1.77 1.12
CA LEU A 127 -15.72 2.19 -0.20
C LEU A 127 -14.89 3.46 -0.09
N THR A 128 -15.33 4.44 0.69
CA THR A 128 -14.60 5.68 0.94
C THR A 128 -13.24 5.41 1.59
N ILE A 129 -13.20 4.65 2.68
CA ILE A 129 -11.94 4.33 3.38
C ILE A 129 -11.01 3.52 2.47
N GLY A 130 -11.54 2.52 1.75
CA GLY A 130 -10.76 1.72 0.81
C GLY A 130 -10.12 2.59 -0.28
N GLN A 131 -10.88 3.48 -0.91
CA GLN A 131 -10.36 4.37 -1.95
C GLN A 131 -9.33 5.35 -1.39
N THR A 132 -9.53 5.87 -0.18
CA THR A 132 -8.53 6.72 0.50
C THR A 132 -7.24 5.96 0.78
N ILE A 133 -7.30 4.69 1.20
CA ILE A 133 -6.11 3.84 1.40
C ILE A 133 -5.38 3.63 0.07
N VAL A 134 -6.10 3.29 -1.01
CA VAL A 134 -5.51 3.11 -2.34
C VAL A 134 -4.83 4.40 -2.81
N PHE A 135 -5.53 5.53 -2.75
CA PHE A 135 -5.02 6.83 -3.19
C PHE A 135 -3.73 7.23 -2.48
N ASN A 136 -3.63 6.96 -1.18
CA ASN A 136 -2.45 7.32 -0.37
C ASN A 136 -1.34 6.24 -0.37
N THR A 137 -1.54 5.12 -1.07
CA THR A 137 -0.56 4.03 -1.14
C THR A 137 0.56 4.36 -2.13
N LYS A 138 1.78 4.56 -1.61
CA LYS A 138 3.00 4.80 -2.41
C LYS A 138 3.61 3.49 -2.91
N LYS A 139 4.05 3.39 -4.17
CA LYS A 139 4.99 2.33 -4.59
C LYS A 139 6.39 2.73 -4.11
N ARG A 140 7.16 1.79 -3.54
CA ARG A 140 8.53 2.08 -3.13
C ARG A 140 9.35 2.36 -4.38
N THR A 141 9.62 3.63 -4.69
CA THR A 141 10.55 4.01 -5.74
C THR A 141 11.94 4.10 -5.15
N SER A 142 12.88 3.36 -5.76
CA SER A 142 14.32 3.58 -5.57
C SER A 142 14.64 5.05 -5.87
N HIS A 143 15.16 5.78 -4.89
CA HIS A 143 15.88 7.05 -5.02
C HIS A 143 15.21 8.17 -5.84
N SER A 144 14.22 8.86 -5.27
CA SER A 144 13.95 10.29 -5.52
C SER A 144 12.79 10.75 -4.65
N ALA A 145 13.02 11.72 -3.76
CA ALA A 145 12.05 12.20 -2.76
C ALA A 145 10.92 13.09 -3.33
N ASP A 146 10.87 13.32 -4.65
CA ASP A 146 10.04 14.37 -5.26
C ASP A 146 8.92 13.88 -6.19
N LYS A 147 8.63 12.58 -6.24
CA LYS A 147 7.52 12.07 -7.07
C LYS A 147 6.18 12.20 -6.33
N PRO A 148 5.07 12.46 -7.06
CA PRO A 148 3.75 12.65 -6.46
C PRO A 148 3.38 11.50 -5.51
N ARG A 149 2.67 11.82 -4.42
CA ARG A 149 2.29 10.86 -3.37
C ARG A 149 1.49 9.66 -3.90
N HIS A 150 0.84 9.79 -5.04
CA HIS A 150 -0.07 8.81 -5.62
C HIS A 150 0.42 8.39 -7.02
N ILE A 151 0.04 7.19 -7.43
CA ILE A 151 0.31 6.65 -8.76
C ILE A 151 -0.90 7.02 -9.61
N LEU A 152 -0.70 7.77 -10.70
CA LEU A 152 -1.78 8.19 -11.62
C LEU A 152 -2.64 6.99 -12.07
N GLU A 153 -2.02 5.84 -12.32
CA GLU A 153 -2.70 4.60 -12.71
C GLU A 153 -3.56 3.97 -11.60
N LEU A 154 -3.42 4.43 -10.34
CA LEU A 154 -4.20 3.97 -9.19
C LEU A 154 -5.05 5.09 -8.57
N GLU A 155 -5.34 6.17 -9.31
CA GLU A 155 -6.29 7.19 -8.87
C GLU A 155 -7.69 6.57 -8.77
N PRO A 156 -8.24 6.40 -7.55
CA PRO A 156 -9.59 5.87 -7.42
C PRO A 156 -10.61 6.95 -7.81
N PRO A 157 -11.85 6.54 -8.16
CA PRO A 157 -12.85 7.47 -8.66
C PRO A 157 -13.26 8.54 -7.63
N LEU A 158 -13.29 8.22 -6.33
CA LEU A 158 -13.74 9.15 -5.29
C LEU A 158 -12.84 10.40 -5.16
N PRO A 159 -11.50 10.29 -5.02
CA PRO A 159 -10.61 11.46 -5.02
C PRO A 159 -10.74 12.34 -6.27
N ILE A 160 -10.93 11.75 -7.45
CA ILE A 160 -11.15 12.48 -8.70
C ILE A 160 -12.48 13.25 -8.62
N TYR A 161 -13.55 12.54 -8.26
CA TYR A 161 -14.89 13.12 -8.13
C TYR A 161 -14.90 14.30 -7.15
N ILE A 162 -14.31 14.15 -5.96
CA ILE A 162 -14.25 15.23 -4.96
C ILE A 162 -13.48 16.43 -5.52
N GLY A 163 -12.32 16.22 -6.13
CA GLY A 163 -11.51 17.31 -6.69
C GLY A 163 -12.25 18.09 -7.77
N MET A 164 -12.84 17.37 -8.73
CA MET A 164 -13.65 17.95 -9.80
C MET A 164 -14.88 18.69 -9.27
N ASN A 165 -15.60 18.10 -8.31
CA ASN A 165 -16.84 18.67 -7.76
C ASN A 165 -16.55 19.93 -6.93
N VAL A 166 -15.56 19.87 -6.03
CA VAL A 166 -15.13 21.05 -5.25
C VAL A 166 -14.69 22.18 -6.19
N HIS A 167 -13.92 21.86 -7.24
CA HIS A 167 -13.53 22.85 -8.23
C HIS A 167 -14.75 23.43 -8.96
N ALA A 168 -15.66 22.60 -9.45
CA ALA A 168 -16.85 23.05 -10.17
C ALA A 168 -17.74 23.98 -9.33
N LEU A 169 -17.89 23.69 -8.03
CA LEU A 169 -18.73 24.45 -7.12
C LEU A 169 -18.08 25.73 -6.58
N SER A 170 -16.76 25.73 -6.38
CA SER A 170 -16.07 26.82 -5.67
C SER A 170 -15.12 27.65 -6.54
N ARG A 171 -14.57 27.05 -7.60
CA ARG A 171 -13.43 27.56 -8.38
C ARG A 171 -12.24 27.99 -7.51
N ASN A 172 -12.13 27.41 -6.31
CA ASN A 172 -11.12 27.78 -5.32
C ASN A 172 -9.92 26.83 -5.36
N LYS A 173 -8.81 27.32 -5.92
CA LYS A 173 -7.53 26.61 -5.97
C LYS A 173 -7.02 26.23 -4.59
N THR A 174 -7.04 27.16 -3.65
CA THR A 174 -6.51 26.96 -2.29
C THR A 174 -7.25 25.84 -1.56
N LEU A 175 -8.58 25.82 -1.63
CA LEU A 175 -9.40 24.78 -1.02
C LEU A 175 -9.08 23.39 -1.59
N THR A 176 -9.05 23.28 -2.92
CA THR A 176 -8.71 22.02 -3.61
C THR A 176 -7.32 21.53 -3.20
N GLN A 177 -6.35 22.43 -3.13
CA GLN A 177 -4.98 22.10 -2.73
C GLN A 177 -4.89 21.67 -1.26
N GLN A 178 -5.67 22.28 -0.36
CA GLN A 178 -5.74 21.85 1.05
C GLN A 178 -6.31 20.43 1.18
N LEU A 179 -7.39 20.12 0.46
CA LEU A 179 -7.98 18.76 0.44
C LEU A 179 -6.99 17.74 -0.14
N PHE A 180 -6.27 18.09 -1.19
CA PHE A 180 -5.19 17.26 -1.75
C PHE A 180 -4.08 16.99 -0.73
N HIS A 181 -3.62 18.00 0.00
CA HIS A 181 -2.58 17.83 1.01
C HIS A 181 -3.03 16.93 2.18
N MET A 182 -4.33 16.89 2.48
CA MET A 182 -4.94 15.95 3.43
C MET A 182 -5.14 14.54 2.87
N GLY A 183 -4.82 14.30 1.58
CA GLY A 183 -4.96 12.99 0.95
C GLY A 183 -6.41 12.62 0.61
N ILE A 184 -7.29 13.62 0.42
CA ILE A 184 -8.73 13.43 0.21
C ILE A 184 -9.10 13.43 -1.28
N CYS A 185 -8.50 14.31 -2.07
CA CYS A 185 -8.79 14.45 -3.50
C CYS A 185 -7.51 14.58 -4.33
N ILE A 186 -7.65 14.61 -5.66
CA ILE A 186 -6.56 14.95 -6.60
C ILE A 186 -6.12 16.42 -6.46
N SER A 187 -4.92 16.74 -6.97
CA SER A 187 -4.39 18.11 -6.94
C SER A 187 -5.19 19.04 -7.85
N TYR A 188 -5.09 20.36 -7.60
CA TYR A 188 -5.74 21.34 -8.48
C TYR A 188 -5.21 21.25 -9.92
N ASP A 189 -3.90 21.07 -10.10
CA ASP A 189 -3.32 20.94 -11.44
C ASP A 189 -3.88 19.71 -12.18
N ARG A 190 -4.06 18.58 -11.47
CA ARG A 190 -4.69 17.39 -12.03
C ARG A 190 -6.16 17.61 -12.41
N VAL A 191 -6.90 18.43 -11.66
CA VAL A 191 -8.26 18.85 -12.03
C VAL A 191 -8.25 19.62 -13.35
N MET A 192 -7.34 20.59 -13.50
CA MET A 192 -7.22 21.37 -14.74
C MET A 192 -6.84 20.50 -15.93
N GLU A 193 -5.91 19.55 -15.75
CA GLU A 193 -5.56 18.58 -16.80
C GLU A 193 -6.77 17.79 -17.28
N ILE A 194 -7.62 17.34 -16.35
CA ILE A 194 -8.84 16.60 -16.69
C ILE A 194 -9.85 17.51 -17.41
N GLU A 195 -10.03 18.75 -16.96
CA GLU A 195 -10.93 19.72 -17.59
C GLU A 195 -10.48 20.06 -19.02
N ASP A 196 -9.20 20.33 -19.24
CA ASP A 196 -8.61 20.60 -20.55
C ASP A 196 -8.73 19.38 -21.48
N TRP A 197 -8.52 18.17 -20.94
CA TRP A 197 -8.69 16.94 -21.70
C TRP A 197 -10.15 16.72 -22.14
N ILE A 198 -11.12 16.98 -21.26
CA ILE A 198 -12.55 16.91 -21.59
C ILE A 198 -12.92 17.97 -22.64
N ALA A 199 -12.43 19.20 -22.49
CA ALA A 199 -12.68 20.29 -23.43
C ALA A 199 -12.11 19.97 -24.82
N THR A 200 -10.88 19.49 -24.87
CA THR A 200 -10.22 19.08 -26.13
C THR A 200 -10.99 17.95 -26.82
N SER A 201 -11.35 16.91 -26.07
CA SER A 201 -12.14 15.77 -26.58
C SER A 201 -13.51 16.23 -27.13
N SER A 202 -14.12 17.23 -26.48
CA SER A 202 -15.40 17.81 -26.93
C SER A 202 -15.25 18.60 -28.23
N CYS A 203 -14.18 19.39 -28.37
CA CYS A 203 -13.87 20.13 -29.59
C CYS A 203 -13.51 19.23 -30.78
N GLU A 204 -12.83 18.11 -30.53
CA GLU A 204 -12.57 17.08 -31.55
C GLU A 204 -13.87 16.46 -32.04
N ARG A 205 -14.72 16.04 -31.11
CA ARG A 205 -16.03 15.48 -31.43
C ARG A 205 -16.92 16.45 -32.20
N PHE A 206 -16.91 17.73 -31.85
CA PHE A 206 -17.62 18.76 -32.60
C PHE A 206 -17.14 18.87 -34.05
N ARG A 207 -15.80 18.83 -34.26
CA ARG A 207 -15.22 18.87 -35.61
C ARG A 207 -15.63 17.67 -36.46
N GLU A 208 -15.75 16.50 -35.84
CA GLU A 208 -16.21 15.28 -36.52
C GLU A 208 -17.71 15.28 -36.81
N ASP A 209 -18.53 15.66 -35.84
CA ASP A 209 -19.99 15.51 -35.89
C ASP A 209 -20.68 16.74 -36.51
N GLY A 210 -20.01 17.89 -36.57
CA GLY A 210 -20.55 19.18 -37.01
C GLY A 210 -21.59 19.79 -36.07
N VAL A 211 -21.84 19.16 -34.92
CA VAL A 211 -22.83 19.57 -33.92
C VAL A 211 -22.28 19.46 -32.51
N VAL A 212 -22.68 20.37 -31.62
CA VAL A 212 -22.38 20.26 -30.20
C VAL A 212 -23.40 19.33 -29.57
N ALA A 213 -22.95 18.16 -29.12
CA ALA A 213 -23.77 17.22 -28.38
C ALA A 213 -23.16 16.98 -26.99
N PRO A 214 -23.98 16.92 -25.93
CA PRO A 214 -23.51 16.45 -24.64
C PRO A 214 -22.75 15.12 -24.73
N VAL A 215 -21.69 14.98 -23.95
CA VAL A 215 -20.70 13.89 -24.08
C VAL A 215 -21.33 12.48 -23.95
N TYR A 216 -22.45 12.38 -23.23
CA TYR A 216 -23.21 11.14 -23.03
C TYR A 216 -24.17 10.76 -24.18
N LEU A 217 -24.39 11.63 -25.17
CA LEU A 217 -25.10 11.24 -26.38
C LEU A 217 -24.25 10.24 -27.17
N ARG A 218 -24.80 9.08 -27.53
CA ARG A 218 -24.15 8.13 -28.43
C ARG A 218 -24.40 8.55 -29.88
N LYS A 219 -23.38 8.47 -30.74
CA LYS A 219 -23.58 8.61 -32.20
C LYS A 219 -24.64 7.58 -32.64
N GLU A 220 -25.49 7.96 -33.60
CA GLU A 220 -26.56 7.14 -34.20
C GLU A 220 -27.84 6.87 -33.39
N LEU A 221 -27.91 7.25 -32.11
CA LEU A 221 -29.15 7.11 -31.33
C LEU A 221 -30.14 8.27 -31.51
N PHE A 222 -29.65 9.42 -31.98
CA PHE A 222 -30.46 10.60 -32.25
C PHE A 222 -30.02 11.18 -33.59
N HIS A 223 -30.96 11.30 -34.54
CA HIS A 223 -30.71 12.02 -35.79
C HIS A 223 -30.61 13.50 -35.45
N SER A 224 -29.43 14.09 -35.64
CA SER A 224 -29.29 15.55 -35.55
C SER A 224 -30.06 16.17 -36.72
N TRP A 225 -31.01 17.03 -36.38
CA TRP A 225 -31.68 17.86 -37.38
C TRP A 225 -30.62 18.76 -38.04
N ARG A 226 -30.37 18.55 -39.34
CA ARG A 226 -29.55 19.47 -40.14
C ARG A 226 -30.46 20.59 -40.67
N PRO A 227 -30.09 21.87 -40.51
CA PRO A 227 -30.78 22.95 -41.20
C PRO A 227 -30.72 22.69 -42.71
N GLY A 228 -31.87 22.43 -43.34
CA GLY A 228 -31.98 22.24 -44.79
C GLY A 228 -32.25 20.82 -45.30
N GLN A 229 -32.45 19.80 -44.45
CA GLN A 229 -32.99 18.51 -44.91
C GLN A 229 -34.53 18.44 -44.74
N PRO A 230 -35.28 17.91 -45.73
CA PRO A 230 -36.72 17.74 -45.61
C PRO A 230 -37.04 16.72 -44.52
N ARG A 231 -38.08 17.02 -43.72
CA ARG A 231 -38.61 16.10 -42.71
C ARG A 231 -39.25 14.92 -43.45
N SER A 232 -38.72 13.72 -43.26
CA SER A 232 -39.38 12.44 -43.57
C SER A 232 -40.43 12.13 -42.52
#